data_AF-A0A6L3YFH6-F1
#
_entry.id   AF-A0A6L3YFH6-F1
#
_cell.length_a   1.000
_cell.length_b   1.000
_cell.length_c   1.000
_cell.angle_alpha   90.00
_cell.angle_beta   90.00
_cell.angle_gamma   90.00
#
_symmetry.space_group_name_H-M   'P 1'
#
loop_
_entity.id
_entity.type
_entity.pdbx_description
1 polymer ?
#
loop_
_entity_poly.entity_id
_entity_poly.type
_entity_poly.pdbx_seq_one_letter_code
_entity_poly.pdbx_strand_id
1 'polypeptide(L)'
;MKWLRRDLEPRGGTLETVIMHVDEAHVHLHAYGLHSCGHADRLHPGKVAKKAAVEAAIENGQEKKAANAIGDKAYVEAMREWQDSYSTDVGLLHGLTRLGPARRRLSRAEWMTEKAAAKSVQQANAMAAAAMNAAKAADDNRQQHEAAAQKIVADARQQAKTIVQDARHQSDRLVATADAEMLKVRSIASRLRSFWDALRISALHKALWKEVQPIVDRERKRAADVENRLQHEIRLRMSVETRLSNASQAVQTLTSERDQLRRQRDRLLNSEQQSFEPNSPKIR
;
A
#
# COMPACT_ATOMS: atom_id res chain seq x y z
N MET A 1 13.26 -19.15 -18.91
CA MET A 1 14.10 -18.29 -19.78
C MET A 1 14.91 -17.24 -19.02
N LYS A 2 14.33 -16.48 -18.07
CA LYS A 2 15.05 -15.39 -17.35
C LYS A 2 16.36 -15.83 -16.71
N TRP A 3 16.36 -16.98 -16.02
CA TRP A 3 17.57 -17.52 -15.39
C TRP A 3 18.69 -17.81 -16.38
N LEU A 4 18.39 -18.45 -17.52
CA LEU A 4 19.37 -18.77 -18.57
C LEU A 4 20.02 -17.52 -19.16
N ARG A 5 19.24 -16.45 -19.42
CA ARG A 5 19.80 -15.18 -19.89
C ARG A 5 20.74 -14.56 -18.86
N ARG A 6 20.29 -14.45 -17.60
CA ARG A 6 21.10 -13.93 -16.50
C ARG A 6 22.41 -14.71 -16.32
N ASP A 7 22.41 -16.00 -16.62
CA ASP A 7 23.59 -16.84 -16.56
C ASP A 7 24.52 -16.66 -17.78
N LEU A 8 24.00 -16.61 -19.00
CA LEU A 8 24.78 -16.56 -20.24
C LEU A 8 25.32 -15.16 -20.58
N GLU A 9 24.51 -14.12 -20.40
CA GLU A 9 24.81 -12.74 -20.83
C GLU A 9 26.09 -12.17 -20.19
N PRO A 10 26.36 -12.35 -18.87
CA PRO A 10 27.60 -11.87 -18.26
C PRO A 10 28.87 -12.51 -18.83
N ARG A 11 28.76 -13.68 -19.49
CA ARG A 11 29.87 -14.38 -20.13
C ARG A 11 29.97 -14.08 -21.63
N GLY A 12 29.28 -13.04 -22.10
CA GLY A 12 29.27 -12.64 -23.51
C GLY A 12 28.43 -13.55 -24.40
N GLY A 13 27.50 -14.31 -23.81
CA GLY A 13 26.60 -15.20 -24.51
C GLY A 13 25.22 -14.60 -24.78
N THR A 14 24.61 -15.02 -25.88
CA THR A 14 23.21 -14.75 -26.21
C THR A 14 22.41 -16.05 -26.17
N LEU A 15 21.17 -16.00 -25.69
CA LEU A 15 20.24 -17.13 -25.72
C LEU A 15 19.43 -17.05 -27.02
N GLU A 16 19.70 -17.94 -27.96
CA GLU A 16 19.12 -17.89 -29.31
C GLU A 16 17.77 -18.60 -29.39
N THR A 17 17.73 -19.84 -28.92
CA THR A 17 16.51 -20.65 -29.01
C THR A 17 16.36 -21.54 -27.79
N VAL A 18 15.10 -21.75 -27.41
CA VAL A 18 14.73 -22.71 -26.38
C VAL A 18 13.53 -23.50 -26.87
N ILE A 19 13.70 -24.81 -26.97
CA ILE A 19 12.71 -25.75 -27.48
C ILE A 19 12.28 -26.63 -26.32
N MET A 20 10.97 -26.76 -26.13
CA MET A 20 10.38 -27.60 -25.09
C MET A 20 9.79 -28.85 -25.73
N HIS A 21 10.25 -30.01 -25.29
CA HIS A 21 9.76 -31.31 -25.72
C HIS A 21 8.68 -31.76 -24.73
N VAL A 22 7.47 -31.99 -25.24
CA VAL A 22 6.29 -32.44 -24.47
C VAL A 22 5.76 -33.79 -24.95
N ASP A 23 6.35 -34.30 -26.02
CA ASP A 23 6.05 -35.53 -26.74
C ASP A 23 6.88 -36.73 -26.25
N GLU A 24 7.77 -36.51 -25.29
CA GLU A 24 8.62 -37.54 -24.70
C GLU A 24 8.15 -37.95 -23.29
N ALA A 25 8.72 -39.03 -22.74
CA ALA A 25 8.36 -39.55 -21.41
C ALA A 25 8.50 -38.52 -20.27
N HIS A 26 9.43 -37.59 -20.42
CA HIS A 26 9.66 -36.49 -19.48
C HIS A 26 9.73 -35.17 -20.23
N VAL A 27 8.91 -34.21 -19.81
CA VAL A 27 8.95 -32.85 -20.34
C VAL A 27 10.32 -32.25 -20.02
N HIS A 28 11.04 -31.83 -21.04
CA HIS A 28 12.35 -31.22 -20.90
C HIS A 28 12.57 -30.13 -21.95
N LEU A 29 13.65 -29.39 -21.79
CA LEU A 29 13.97 -28.24 -22.63
C LEU A 29 15.39 -28.31 -23.14
N HIS A 30 15.56 -28.00 -24.43
CA HIS A 30 16.84 -27.76 -25.05
C HIS A 30 17.03 -26.26 -25.20
N ALA A 31 18.05 -25.71 -24.56
CA ALA A 31 18.41 -24.30 -24.65
C ALA A 31 19.76 -24.15 -25.35
N TYR A 32 19.80 -23.29 -26.37
CA TYR A 32 21.00 -23.04 -27.16
C TYR A 32 21.48 -21.61 -26.93
N GLY A 33 22.69 -21.49 -26.38
CA GLY A 33 23.38 -20.23 -26.21
C GLY A 33 24.59 -20.14 -27.14
N LEU A 34 24.84 -18.96 -27.72
CA LEU A 34 25.98 -18.69 -28.59
C LEU A 34 26.86 -17.60 -28.01
N HIS A 35 28.17 -17.71 -28.21
CA HIS A 35 29.12 -16.64 -27.94
C HIS A 35 29.57 -16.08 -29.30
N SER A 36 29.73 -14.76 -29.38
CA SER A 36 30.21 -14.05 -30.58
C SER A 36 31.51 -14.59 -31.20
N CYS A 37 32.36 -15.26 -30.42
CA CYS A 37 33.62 -15.83 -30.92
C CYS A 37 33.48 -17.27 -31.43
N GLY A 38 32.27 -17.84 -31.45
CA GLY A 38 32.00 -19.20 -31.90
C GLY A 38 32.43 -20.33 -30.95
N HIS A 39 33.03 -20.01 -29.79
CA HIS A 39 33.52 -21.02 -28.84
C HIS A 39 32.57 -21.18 -27.64
N ALA A 40 31.85 -22.30 -27.60
CA ALA A 40 30.94 -22.65 -26.50
C ALA A 40 31.64 -22.76 -25.13
N ASP A 41 32.93 -23.09 -25.13
CA ASP A 41 33.74 -23.21 -23.92
C ASP A 41 33.80 -21.91 -23.09
N ARG A 42 33.63 -20.76 -23.74
CA ARG A 42 33.56 -19.46 -23.06
C ARG A 42 32.25 -19.22 -22.31
N LEU A 43 31.19 -19.95 -22.67
CA LEU A 43 29.91 -19.89 -21.97
C LEU A 43 29.81 -20.88 -20.81
N HIS A 44 30.68 -21.89 -20.78
CA HIS A 44 30.66 -22.92 -19.76
C HIS A 44 31.38 -22.45 -18.48
N PRO A 45 30.66 -22.20 -17.37
CA PRO A 45 31.23 -21.57 -16.17
C PRO A 45 32.42 -22.33 -15.61
N GLY A 46 32.34 -23.67 -15.55
CA GLY A 46 33.46 -24.51 -15.09
C GLY A 46 34.73 -24.39 -15.95
N LYS A 47 34.60 -24.34 -17.29
CA LYS A 47 35.77 -24.25 -18.19
C LYS A 47 36.44 -22.89 -18.10
N VAL A 48 35.65 -21.83 -17.99
CA VAL A 48 36.13 -20.46 -17.77
C VAL A 48 36.90 -20.38 -16.45
N ALA A 49 36.32 -20.87 -15.35
CA ALA A 49 36.96 -20.87 -14.03
C ALA A 49 38.26 -21.69 -14.02
N LYS A 50 38.25 -22.88 -14.63
CA LYS A 50 39.45 -23.72 -14.77
C LYS A 50 40.57 -23.00 -15.50
N LYS A 51 40.26 -22.39 -16.64
CA LYS A 51 41.26 -21.69 -17.45
C LYS A 51 41.91 -20.55 -16.67
N ALA A 52 41.10 -19.68 -16.04
CA ALA A 52 41.59 -18.57 -15.24
C ALA A 52 42.47 -19.04 -14.06
N ALA A 53 42.06 -20.11 -13.38
CA ALA A 53 42.82 -20.66 -12.25
C ALA A 53 44.15 -21.29 -12.66
N VAL A 54 44.21 -21.97 -13.82
CA VAL A 54 45.45 -22.54 -14.36
C VAL A 54 46.42 -21.43 -14.78
N GLU A 55 45.93 -20.41 -15.50
CA GLU A 55 46.73 -19.26 -15.92
C GLU A 55 47.35 -18.55 -14.71
N ALA A 56 46.53 -18.22 -13.71
CA ALA A 56 47.00 -17.62 -12.46
C ALA A 56 48.01 -18.52 -11.70
N ALA A 57 47.82 -19.83 -11.69
CA ALA A 57 48.75 -20.74 -11.01
C ALA A 57 50.11 -20.80 -11.72
N ILE A 58 50.13 -20.81 -13.05
CA ILE A 58 51.36 -20.81 -13.85
C ILE A 58 52.10 -19.47 -13.67
N GLU A 59 51.38 -18.34 -13.67
CA GLU A 59 51.96 -17.02 -13.40
C GLU A 59 52.60 -16.94 -12.01
N ASN A 60 52.03 -17.64 -11.04
CA ASN A 60 52.59 -17.78 -9.68
C ASN A 60 53.71 -18.85 -9.58
N GLY A 61 54.24 -19.32 -10.70
CA GLY A 61 55.38 -20.24 -10.75
C GLY A 61 55.06 -21.69 -10.36
N GLN A 62 53.77 -22.08 -10.33
CA GLN A 62 53.41 -23.47 -10.07
C GLN A 62 53.80 -24.38 -11.24
N GLU A 63 54.22 -25.60 -10.91
CA GLU A 63 54.43 -26.64 -11.93
C GLU A 63 53.11 -26.93 -12.66
N LYS A 64 53.18 -27.24 -13.96
CA LYS A 64 52.03 -27.54 -14.81
C LYS A 64 51.05 -28.54 -14.19
N LYS A 65 51.55 -29.58 -13.51
CA LYS A 65 50.71 -30.58 -12.84
C LYS A 65 49.95 -29.99 -11.64
N ALA A 66 50.62 -29.19 -10.82
CA ALA A 66 50.00 -28.50 -9.68
C ALA A 66 48.97 -27.46 -10.15
N ALA A 67 49.30 -26.68 -11.19
CA ALA A 67 48.37 -25.73 -11.81
C ALA A 67 47.11 -26.41 -12.34
N ASN A 68 47.24 -27.55 -13.01
CA ASN A 68 46.09 -28.33 -13.48
C ASN A 68 45.20 -28.83 -12.33
N ALA A 69 45.79 -29.29 -11.22
CA ALA A 69 45.02 -29.73 -10.05
C ALA A 69 44.24 -28.57 -9.40
N ILE A 70 44.82 -27.37 -9.35
CA ILE A 70 44.14 -26.14 -8.91
C ILE A 70 42.97 -25.81 -9.86
N GLY A 71 43.20 -25.91 -11.17
CA GLY A 71 42.17 -25.71 -12.18
C GLY A 71 40.99 -26.68 -12.08
N ASP A 72 41.26 -27.97 -11.81
CA ASP A 72 40.23 -28.98 -11.63
C ASP A 72 39.38 -28.69 -10.38
N LYS A 73 40.00 -28.20 -9.30
CA LYS A 73 39.26 -27.77 -8.11
C LYS A 73 38.35 -26.58 -8.43
N ALA A 74 38.86 -25.57 -9.13
CA ALA A 74 38.08 -24.41 -9.57
C ALA A 74 36.92 -24.78 -10.49
N TYR A 75 37.11 -25.75 -11.39
CA TYR A 75 36.05 -26.30 -12.23
C TYR A 75 34.90 -26.87 -11.39
N VAL A 76 35.24 -27.74 -10.42
CA VAL A 76 34.24 -28.42 -9.59
C VAL A 76 33.48 -27.43 -8.71
N GLU A 77 34.15 -26.43 -8.17
CA GLU A 77 33.55 -25.36 -7.37
C GLU A 77 32.58 -24.52 -8.21
N ALA A 78 33.02 -24.00 -9.36
CA ALA A 78 32.18 -23.22 -10.26
C ALA A 78 30.94 -24.01 -10.74
N MET A 79 31.08 -25.31 -11.01
CA MET A 79 29.95 -26.15 -11.40
C MET A 79 29.00 -26.45 -10.25
N ARG A 80 29.47 -26.47 -9.00
CA ARG A 80 28.59 -26.57 -7.82
C ARG A 80 27.78 -25.30 -7.67
N GLU A 81 28.43 -24.14 -7.69
CA GLU A 81 27.77 -22.84 -7.58
C GLU A 81 26.74 -22.63 -8.69
N TRP A 82 27.06 -23.01 -9.93
CA TRP A 82 26.12 -22.91 -11.05
C TRP A 82 24.86 -23.77 -10.82
N GLN A 83 25.02 -25.01 -10.36
CA GLN A 83 23.90 -25.88 -10.01
C GLN A 83 23.13 -25.37 -8.79
N ASP A 84 23.81 -24.76 -7.82
CA ASP A 84 23.22 -24.19 -6.61
C ASP A 84 22.37 -22.96 -6.97
N SER A 85 22.85 -22.07 -7.86
CA SER A 85 22.04 -20.97 -8.38
C SER A 85 20.78 -21.50 -9.08
N TYR A 86 20.90 -22.49 -9.97
CA TYR A 86 19.72 -23.06 -10.61
C TYR A 86 18.71 -23.61 -9.59
N SER A 87 19.20 -24.31 -8.57
CA SER A 87 18.34 -24.86 -7.53
C SER A 87 17.65 -23.76 -6.74
N THR A 88 18.36 -22.71 -6.33
CA THR A 88 17.78 -21.63 -5.53
C THR A 88 16.77 -20.81 -6.34
N ASP A 89 17.14 -20.43 -7.55
CA ASP A 89 16.35 -19.50 -8.36
C ASP A 89 15.22 -20.19 -9.15
N VAL A 90 15.31 -21.49 -9.40
CA VAL A 90 14.34 -22.25 -10.20
C VAL A 90 13.87 -23.49 -9.45
N GLY A 91 14.79 -24.37 -9.02
CA GLY A 91 14.45 -25.68 -8.47
C GLY A 91 13.52 -25.63 -7.26
N LEU A 92 13.92 -24.91 -6.21
CA LEU A 92 13.21 -24.81 -4.93
C LEU A 92 11.82 -24.19 -5.09
N LEU A 93 11.67 -23.22 -5.98
CA LEU A 93 10.37 -22.61 -6.29
C LEU A 93 9.36 -23.65 -6.80
N HIS A 94 9.85 -24.68 -7.48
CA HIS A 94 9.04 -25.76 -8.04
C HIS A 94 9.09 -27.04 -7.20
N GLY A 95 9.60 -26.96 -5.97
CA GLY A 95 9.68 -28.11 -5.06
C GLY A 95 10.67 -29.18 -5.50
N LEU A 96 11.65 -28.83 -6.33
CA LEU A 96 12.74 -29.73 -6.72
C LEU A 96 13.87 -29.67 -5.69
N THR A 97 14.39 -30.83 -5.32
CA THR A 97 15.54 -30.97 -4.43
C THR A 97 16.84 -30.79 -5.21
N ARG A 98 17.82 -30.07 -4.63
CA ARG A 98 19.14 -29.85 -5.22
C ARG A 98 19.94 -31.14 -5.48
N LEU A 99 19.85 -32.09 -4.54
CA LEU A 99 20.57 -33.35 -4.58
C LEU A 99 19.57 -34.50 -4.47
N GLY A 100 19.84 -35.58 -5.18
CA GLY A 100 19.10 -36.83 -5.05
C GLY A 100 19.60 -37.69 -3.87
N PRO A 101 18.85 -38.74 -3.51
CA PRO A 101 19.10 -39.55 -2.32
C PRO A 101 20.42 -40.30 -2.39
N ALA A 102 20.80 -40.80 -3.57
CA ALA A 102 22.06 -41.53 -3.76
C ALA A 102 23.29 -40.66 -3.43
N ARG A 103 23.26 -39.37 -3.80
CA ARG A 103 24.38 -38.45 -3.57
C ARG A 103 24.52 -38.06 -2.11
N ARG A 104 23.42 -38.05 -1.37
CA ARG A 104 23.37 -37.79 0.07
C ARG A 104 23.39 -39.06 0.93
N ARG A 105 23.39 -40.25 0.31
CA ARG A 105 23.28 -41.58 0.94
C ARG A 105 22.09 -41.66 1.92
N LEU A 106 20.96 -41.07 1.54
CA LEU A 106 19.77 -41.05 2.38
C LEU A 106 19.02 -42.37 2.31
N SER A 107 18.47 -42.78 3.45
CA SER A 107 17.46 -43.83 3.51
C SER A 107 16.18 -43.41 2.79
N ARG A 108 15.32 -44.39 2.49
CA ARG A 108 14.03 -44.13 1.85
C ARG A 108 13.16 -43.19 2.69
N ALA A 109 13.19 -43.31 4.02
CA ALA A 109 12.40 -42.48 4.92
C ALA A 109 12.87 -41.01 4.90
N GLU A 110 14.19 -40.79 5.05
CA GLU A 110 14.78 -39.45 4.98
C GLU A 110 14.53 -38.77 3.63
N TRP A 111 14.61 -39.55 2.54
CA TRP A 111 14.32 -39.03 1.20
C TRP A 111 12.87 -38.59 1.02
N MET A 112 11.91 -39.34 1.58
CA MET A 112 10.50 -38.95 1.53
C MET A 112 10.25 -37.68 2.35
N THR A 113 10.92 -37.52 3.49
CA THR A 113 10.89 -36.29 4.29
C THR A 113 11.45 -35.11 3.51
N GLU A 114 12.58 -35.26 2.83
CA GLU A 114 13.18 -34.19 2.02
C GLU A 114 12.29 -33.78 0.84
N LYS A 115 11.69 -34.75 0.15
CA LYS A 115 10.69 -34.48 -0.89
C LYS A 115 9.48 -33.73 -0.34
N ALA A 116 8.98 -34.12 0.84
CA ALA A 116 7.85 -33.45 1.47
C ALA A 116 8.21 -32.00 1.86
N ALA A 117 9.42 -31.77 2.38
CA ALA A 117 9.91 -30.44 2.69
C ALA A 117 10.01 -29.55 1.44
N ALA A 118 10.59 -30.07 0.35
CA ALA A 118 10.67 -29.34 -0.92
C ALA A 118 9.28 -28.99 -1.48
N LYS A 119 8.31 -29.91 -1.38
CA LYS A 119 6.92 -29.65 -1.78
C LYS A 119 6.23 -28.61 -0.90
N SER A 120 6.51 -28.60 0.40
CA SER A 120 6.01 -27.59 1.33
C SER A 120 6.49 -26.18 0.96
N VAL A 121 7.77 -26.05 0.59
CA VAL A 121 8.33 -24.77 0.08
C VAL A 121 7.61 -24.30 -1.18
N GLN A 122 7.34 -25.20 -2.13
CA GLN A 122 6.56 -24.88 -3.32
C GLN A 122 5.15 -24.35 -2.97
N GLN A 123 4.45 -25.01 -2.05
CA GLN A 123 3.12 -24.61 -1.61
C GLN A 123 3.15 -23.23 -0.93
N ALA A 124 4.12 -22.99 -0.05
CA ALA A 124 4.31 -21.69 0.59
C ALA A 124 4.55 -20.57 -0.42
N ASN A 125 5.40 -20.82 -1.43
CA ASN A 125 5.65 -19.86 -2.51
C ASN A 125 4.40 -19.58 -3.35
N ALA A 126 3.60 -20.60 -3.66
CA ALA A 126 2.33 -20.44 -4.38
C ALA A 126 1.32 -19.60 -3.58
N MET A 127 1.22 -19.84 -2.27
CA MET A 127 0.37 -19.06 -1.37
C MET A 127 0.84 -17.59 -1.28
N ALA A 128 2.14 -17.36 -1.17
CA ALA A 128 2.71 -16.02 -1.15
C ALA A 128 2.43 -15.25 -2.46
N ALA A 129 2.60 -15.91 -3.62
CA ALA A 129 2.29 -15.32 -4.92
C ALA A 129 0.79 -14.99 -5.05
N ALA A 130 -0.09 -15.88 -4.59
CA ALA A 130 -1.53 -15.63 -4.57
C ALA A 130 -1.89 -14.44 -3.67
N ALA A 131 -1.29 -14.35 -2.49
CA ALA A 131 -1.50 -13.23 -1.57
C ALA A 131 -1.02 -11.90 -2.16
N MET A 132 0.16 -11.88 -2.81
CA MET A 132 0.67 -10.69 -3.49
C MET A 132 -0.24 -10.24 -4.63
N ASN A 133 -0.74 -11.17 -5.44
CA ASN A 133 -1.67 -10.85 -6.52
C ASN A 133 -3.01 -10.32 -5.98
N ALA A 134 -3.52 -10.91 -4.89
CA ALA A 134 -4.73 -10.43 -4.23
C ALA A 134 -4.55 -9.03 -3.65
N ALA A 135 -3.40 -8.76 -3.02
CA ALA A 135 -3.07 -7.43 -2.50
C ALA A 135 -3.00 -6.39 -3.63
N LYS A 136 -2.33 -6.73 -4.75
CA LYS A 136 -2.27 -5.85 -5.92
C LYS A 136 -3.65 -5.57 -6.50
N ALA A 137 -4.49 -6.59 -6.65
CA ALA A 137 -5.86 -6.42 -7.12
C ALA A 137 -6.71 -5.56 -6.16
N ALA A 138 -6.51 -5.68 -4.85
CA ALA A 138 -7.18 -4.84 -3.87
C ALA A 138 -6.72 -3.38 -3.95
N ASP A 139 -5.43 -3.13 -4.17
CA ASP A 139 -4.90 -1.78 -4.38
C ASP A 139 -5.40 -1.16 -5.68
N ASP A 140 -5.42 -1.92 -6.78
CA ASP A 140 -5.97 -1.48 -8.07
C ASP A 140 -7.47 -1.12 -7.94
N ASN A 141 -8.25 -1.94 -7.24
CA ASN A 141 -9.66 -1.64 -6.94
C ASN A 141 -9.81 -0.39 -6.08
N ARG A 142 -8.95 -0.21 -5.06
CA ARG A 142 -8.96 1.00 -4.21
C ARG A 142 -8.72 2.25 -5.07
N GLN A 143 -7.72 2.22 -5.95
CA GLN A 143 -7.44 3.33 -6.86
C GLN A 143 -8.60 3.63 -7.80
N GLN A 144 -9.27 2.59 -8.33
CA GLN A 144 -10.46 2.77 -9.16
C GLN A 144 -11.62 3.41 -8.39
N HIS A 145 -11.88 2.98 -7.15
CA HIS A 145 -12.91 3.55 -6.30
C HIS A 145 -12.60 5.00 -5.92
N GLU A 146 -11.35 5.31 -5.60
CA GLU A 146 -10.90 6.68 -5.31
C GLU A 146 -11.06 7.59 -6.55
N ALA A 147 -10.66 7.11 -7.73
CA ALA A 147 -10.84 7.85 -8.98
C ALA A 147 -12.32 8.07 -9.31
N ALA A 148 -13.18 7.08 -9.09
CA ALA A 148 -14.62 7.21 -9.26
C ALA A 148 -15.24 8.22 -8.27
N ALA A 149 -14.84 8.16 -7.00
CA ALA A 149 -15.28 9.10 -5.97
C ALA A 149 -14.85 10.55 -6.31
N GLN A 150 -13.60 10.74 -6.79
CA GLN A 150 -13.12 12.05 -7.22
C GLN A 150 -13.93 12.61 -8.39
N LYS A 151 -14.33 11.78 -9.36
CA LYS A 151 -15.21 12.20 -10.45
C LYS A 151 -16.58 12.62 -9.94
N ILE A 152 -17.22 11.83 -9.08
CA ILE A 152 -18.52 12.16 -8.49
C ILE A 152 -18.45 13.49 -7.74
N VAL A 153 -17.39 13.70 -6.93
CA VAL A 153 -17.19 14.96 -6.20
C VAL A 153 -16.96 16.12 -7.15
N ALA A 154 -16.22 15.93 -8.25
CA ALA A 154 -16.00 16.96 -9.26
C ALA A 154 -17.32 17.35 -9.97
N ASP A 155 -18.12 16.36 -10.37
CA ASP A 155 -19.42 16.58 -11.01
C ASP A 155 -20.40 17.29 -10.07
N ALA A 156 -20.48 16.85 -8.81
CA ALA A 156 -21.29 17.49 -7.78
C ALA A 156 -20.86 18.95 -7.54
N ARG A 157 -19.55 19.23 -7.53
CA ARG A 157 -19.03 20.60 -7.45
C ARG A 157 -19.40 21.45 -8.66
N GLN A 158 -19.39 20.87 -9.86
CA GLN A 158 -19.78 21.57 -11.08
C GLN A 158 -21.28 21.90 -11.07
N GLN A 159 -22.13 20.94 -10.70
CA GLN A 159 -23.58 21.15 -10.54
C GLN A 159 -23.89 22.18 -9.45
N ALA A 160 -23.18 22.15 -8.32
CA ALA A 160 -23.34 23.16 -7.27
C ALA A 160 -22.98 24.56 -7.78
N LYS A 161 -21.92 24.70 -8.59
CA LYS A 161 -21.55 25.99 -9.20
C LYS A 161 -22.64 26.50 -10.16
N THR A 162 -23.22 25.65 -11.00
CA THR A 162 -24.29 26.06 -11.93
C THR A 162 -25.54 26.49 -11.16
N ILE A 163 -25.96 25.73 -10.14
CA ILE A 163 -27.11 26.09 -9.29
C ILE A 163 -26.88 27.43 -8.60
N VAL A 164 -25.68 27.68 -8.06
CA VAL A 164 -25.34 28.97 -7.43
C VAL A 164 -25.34 30.12 -8.45
N GLN A 165 -24.86 29.89 -9.67
CA GLN A 165 -24.90 30.89 -10.74
C GLN A 165 -26.35 31.20 -11.17
N ASP A 166 -27.18 30.18 -11.34
CA ASP A 166 -28.59 30.34 -11.70
C ASP A 166 -29.36 31.07 -10.59
N ALA A 167 -29.12 30.73 -9.33
CA ALA A 167 -29.70 31.41 -8.18
C ALA A 167 -29.27 32.89 -8.11
N ARG A 168 -28.00 33.20 -8.43
CA ARG A 168 -27.52 34.58 -8.55
C ARG A 168 -28.22 35.33 -9.67
N HIS A 169 -28.31 34.73 -10.86
CA HIS A 169 -29.02 35.35 -12.00
C HIS A 169 -30.50 35.59 -11.71
N GLN A 170 -31.17 34.67 -11.01
CA GLN A 170 -32.56 34.87 -10.58
C GLN A 170 -32.67 35.99 -9.55
N SER A 171 -31.76 36.04 -8.56
CA SER A 171 -31.71 37.14 -7.58
C SER A 171 -31.49 38.49 -8.26
N ASP A 172 -30.53 38.60 -9.17
CA ASP A 172 -30.25 39.84 -9.91
C ASP A 172 -31.45 40.29 -10.74
N ARG A 173 -32.18 39.33 -11.35
CA ARG A 173 -33.43 39.62 -12.05
C ARG A 173 -34.53 40.11 -11.12
N LEU A 174 -34.70 39.48 -9.96
CA LEU A 174 -35.69 39.89 -8.96
C LEU A 174 -35.39 41.29 -8.42
N VAL A 175 -34.12 41.60 -8.14
CA VAL A 175 -33.68 42.93 -7.73
C VAL A 175 -33.93 43.95 -8.85
N ALA A 176 -33.58 43.63 -10.10
CA ALA A 176 -33.84 44.53 -11.22
C ALA A 176 -35.34 44.79 -11.46
N THR A 177 -36.19 43.77 -11.31
CA THR A 177 -37.65 43.96 -11.37
C THR A 177 -38.17 44.75 -10.19
N ALA A 178 -37.66 44.50 -8.98
CA ALA A 178 -38.04 45.23 -7.78
C ALA A 178 -37.60 46.70 -7.86
N ASP A 179 -36.45 47.00 -8.46
CA ASP A 179 -35.98 48.36 -8.72
C ASP A 179 -36.85 49.06 -9.78
N ALA A 180 -37.22 48.36 -10.86
CA ALA A 180 -38.13 48.89 -11.88
C ALA A 180 -39.54 49.16 -11.33
N GLU A 181 -40.03 48.29 -10.45
CA GLU A 181 -41.29 48.48 -9.72
C GLU A 181 -41.16 49.58 -8.67
N MET A 182 -40.05 49.67 -7.93
CA MET A 182 -39.79 50.76 -7.00
C MET A 182 -39.75 52.12 -7.72
N LEU A 183 -39.24 52.21 -8.95
CA LEU A 183 -39.25 53.46 -9.71
C LEU A 183 -40.67 53.87 -10.12
N LYS A 184 -41.53 52.90 -10.49
CA LYS A 184 -42.96 53.15 -10.77
C LYS A 184 -43.73 53.50 -9.51
N VAL A 185 -43.54 52.73 -8.44
CA VAL A 185 -44.13 52.96 -7.11
C VAL A 185 -43.63 54.27 -6.53
N ARG A 186 -42.38 54.71 -6.77
CA ARG A 186 -41.88 56.02 -6.32
C ARG A 186 -42.58 57.17 -7.04
N SER A 187 -42.95 57.02 -8.31
CA SER A 187 -43.75 58.03 -9.03
C SER A 187 -45.21 58.07 -8.55
N ILE A 188 -45.80 56.90 -8.23
CA ILE A 188 -47.16 56.77 -7.70
C ILE A 188 -47.21 57.19 -6.23
N ALA A 189 -46.20 56.86 -5.43
CA ALA A 189 -46.04 57.23 -4.04
C ALA A 189 -45.69 58.72 -3.89
N SER A 190 -44.96 59.31 -4.84
CA SER A 190 -44.78 60.76 -4.93
C SER A 190 -46.13 61.46 -5.14
N ARG A 191 -46.98 60.94 -6.06
CA ARG A 191 -48.34 61.46 -6.29
C ARG A 191 -49.29 61.22 -5.11
N LEU A 192 -49.22 60.06 -4.46
CA LEU A 192 -50.01 59.73 -3.27
C LEU A 192 -49.55 60.53 -2.05
N ARG A 193 -48.25 60.80 -1.91
CA ARG A 193 -47.71 61.66 -0.85
C ARG A 193 -48.15 63.11 -1.04
N SER A 194 -48.12 63.65 -2.26
CA SER A 194 -48.69 64.97 -2.53
C SER A 194 -50.22 65.03 -2.29
N PHE A 195 -50.93 63.93 -2.53
CA PHE A 195 -52.35 63.82 -2.23
C PHE A 195 -52.62 63.72 -0.71
N TRP A 196 -51.77 63.00 0.02
CA TRP A 196 -51.85 62.85 1.48
C TRP A 196 -51.37 64.10 2.24
N ASP A 197 -50.38 64.83 1.73
CA ASP A 197 -49.96 66.12 2.30
C ASP A 197 -51.07 67.19 2.14
N ALA A 198 -51.95 67.04 1.15
CA ALA A 198 -53.15 67.87 0.98
C ALA A 198 -54.29 67.46 1.93
N LEU A 199 -54.28 66.24 2.46
CA LEU A 199 -55.25 65.71 3.41
C LEU A 199 -54.59 65.50 4.77
N ARG A 200 -54.60 66.55 5.59
CA ARG A 200 -53.99 66.63 6.92
C ARG A 200 -54.42 65.46 7.86
N ILE A 201 -53.57 64.46 8.05
CA ILE A 201 -53.86 63.25 8.85
C ILE A 201 -53.13 63.26 10.19
N SER A 202 -53.89 63.46 11.28
CA SER A 202 -53.43 63.17 12.65
C SER A 202 -54.24 62.07 13.36
N ALA A 203 -55.27 61.51 12.71
CA ALA A 203 -56.22 60.63 13.39
C ALA A 203 -55.98 59.12 13.20
N LEU A 204 -55.41 58.68 12.07
CA LEU A 204 -55.32 57.24 11.74
C LEU A 204 -54.08 56.51 12.30
N HIS A 205 -53.03 57.23 12.72
CA HIS A 205 -51.78 56.62 13.16
C HIS A 205 -51.84 55.96 14.55
N LYS A 206 -52.77 56.39 15.41
CA LYS A 206 -52.87 55.90 16.80
C LYS A 206 -53.65 54.58 16.94
N ALA A 207 -54.55 54.27 16.02
CA ALA A 207 -55.39 53.08 16.12
C ALA A 207 -54.66 51.81 15.65
N LEU A 208 -53.90 51.91 14.54
CA LEU A 208 -53.27 50.75 13.90
C LEU A 208 -52.09 50.16 14.70
N TRP A 209 -51.31 51.01 15.39
CA TRP A 209 -50.18 50.56 16.19
C TRP A 209 -50.58 49.81 17.47
N LYS A 210 -51.82 49.96 17.94
CA LYS A 210 -52.34 49.30 19.14
C LYS A 210 -52.72 47.83 18.90
N GLU A 211 -53.05 47.47 17.66
CA GLU A 211 -53.43 46.11 17.26
C GLU A 211 -52.26 45.25 16.78
N VAL A 212 -51.20 45.86 16.25
CA VAL A 212 -50.07 45.13 15.65
C VAL A 212 -48.98 44.75 16.66
N GLN A 213 -48.82 45.52 17.74
CA GLN A 213 -47.86 45.24 18.84
C GLN A 213 -47.91 43.80 19.39
N PRO A 214 -49.08 43.25 19.79
CA PRO A 214 -49.13 41.92 20.42
C PRO A 214 -48.86 40.74 19.47
N ILE A 215 -48.85 40.97 18.15
CA ILE A 215 -48.53 39.95 17.14
C ILE A 215 -47.02 39.89 16.94
N VAL A 216 -46.38 41.06 16.84
CA VAL A 216 -44.91 41.18 16.72
C VAL A 216 -44.20 40.61 17.96
N ASP A 217 -44.75 40.84 19.15
CA ASP A 217 -44.18 40.31 20.40
C ASP A 217 -44.30 38.79 20.52
N ARG A 218 -45.36 38.19 19.95
CA ARG A 218 -45.54 36.73 19.92
C ARG A 218 -44.50 36.04 19.04
N GLU A 219 -44.23 36.60 17.87
CA GLU A 219 -43.25 36.02 16.94
C GLU A 219 -41.81 36.21 17.44
N ARG A 220 -41.50 37.33 18.10
CA ARG A 220 -40.21 37.52 18.78
C ARG A 220 -39.96 36.50 19.89
N LYS A 221 -40.98 36.17 20.68
CA LYS A 221 -40.88 35.12 21.72
C LYS A 221 -40.65 33.73 21.13
N ARG A 222 -41.32 33.39 20.03
CA ARG A 222 -41.13 32.11 19.34
C ARG A 222 -39.72 31.96 18.75
N ALA A 223 -39.19 33.04 18.15
CA ALA A 223 -37.83 33.05 17.62
C ALA A 223 -36.78 32.81 18.73
N ALA A 224 -36.93 33.48 19.88
CA ALA A 224 -36.03 33.32 21.02
C ALA A 224 -36.07 31.91 21.63
N ASP A 225 -37.26 31.27 21.69
CA ASP A 225 -37.41 29.90 22.20
C ASP A 225 -36.74 28.86 21.30
N VAL A 226 -36.79 29.04 19.98
CA VAL A 226 -36.14 28.14 19.02
C VAL A 226 -34.61 28.26 19.12
N GLU A 227 -34.09 29.48 19.23
CA GLU A 227 -32.66 29.73 19.39
C GLU A 227 -32.12 29.12 20.68
N ASN A 228 -32.84 29.27 21.80
CA ASN A 228 -32.46 28.68 23.08
C ASN A 228 -32.43 27.15 23.06
N ARG A 229 -33.36 26.49 22.36
CA ARG A 229 -33.36 25.01 22.20
C ARG A 229 -32.18 24.53 21.38
N LEU A 230 -31.86 25.22 20.28
CA LEU A 230 -30.72 24.89 19.43
C LEU A 230 -29.40 25.02 20.20
N GLN A 231 -29.24 26.10 20.97
CA GLN A 231 -28.09 26.33 21.84
C GLN A 231 -27.94 25.24 22.92
N HIS A 232 -29.06 24.73 23.46
CA HIS A 232 -29.05 23.66 24.45
C HIS A 232 -28.59 22.32 23.83
N GLU A 233 -29.10 21.96 22.66
CA GLU A 233 -28.69 20.73 21.96
C GLU A 233 -27.21 20.76 21.54
N ILE A 234 -26.72 21.91 21.06
CA ILE A 234 -25.29 22.07 20.72
C ILE A 234 -24.41 21.84 21.95
N ARG A 235 -24.79 22.40 23.12
CA ARG A 235 -24.05 22.17 24.38
C ARG A 235 -24.06 20.71 24.81
N LEU A 236 -25.19 20.02 24.68
CA LEU A 236 -25.29 18.59 24.99
C LEU A 236 -24.37 17.75 24.09
N ARG A 237 -24.37 17.99 22.79
CA ARG A 237 -23.49 17.27 21.83
C ARG A 237 -22.01 17.46 22.15
N MET A 238 -21.58 18.70 22.40
CA MET A 238 -20.17 18.99 22.77
C MET A 238 -19.76 18.28 24.07
N SER A 239 -20.65 18.19 25.07
CA SER A 239 -20.36 17.49 26.32
C SER A 239 -20.20 15.97 26.13
N VAL A 240 -20.95 15.37 25.20
CA VAL A 240 -20.86 13.95 24.87
C VAL A 240 -19.57 13.65 24.12
N GLU A 241 -19.21 14.47 23.14
CA GLU A 241 -17.95 14.37 22.41
C GLU A 241 -16.73 14.48 23.34
N THR A 242 -16.78 15.41 24.30
CA THR A 242 -15.71 15.57 25.30
C THR A 242 -15.57 14.33 26.19
N ARG A 243 -16.69 13.74 26.64
CA ARG A 243 -16.68 12.49 27.43
C ARG A 243 -16.15 11.30 26.63
N LEU A 244 -16.49 11.20 25.34
CA LEU A 244 -15.98 10.16 24.45
C LEU A 244 -14.47 10.29 24.22
N SER A 245 -13.98 11.53 24.05
CA SER A 245 -12.54 11.80 23.92
C SER A 245 -11.77 11.40 25.19
N ASN A 246 -12.27 11.81 26.37
CA ASN A 246 -11.64 11.45 27.65
C ASN A 246 -11.67 9.94 27.90
N ALA A 247 -12.76 9.24 27.57
CA ALA A 247 -12.85 7.80 27.67
C ALA A 247 -11.85 7.09 26.73
N SER A 248 -11.69 7.59 25.50
CA SER A 248 -10.70 7.06 24.55
C SER A 248 -9.26 7.23 25.05
N GLN A 249 -8.93 8.40 25.63
CA GLN A 249 -7.63 8.64 26.24
C GLN A 249 -7.38 7.70 27.44
N ALA A 250 -8.38 7.47 28.29
CA ALA A 250 -8.28 6.53 29.41
C ALA A 250 -8.03 5.08 28.96
N VAL A 251 -8.66 4.64 27.84
CA VAL A 251 -8.41 3.32 27.26
C VAL A 251 -6.98 3.21 26.72
N GLN A 252 -6.44 4.27 26.12
CA GLN A 252 -5.07 4.29 25.63
C GLN A 252 -4.04 4.22 26.76
N THR A 253 -4.23 4.95 27.87
CA THR A 253 -3.34 4.85 29.04
C THR A 253 -3.40 3.45 29.66
N LEU A 254 -4.58 2.88 29.89
CA LEU A 254 -4.72 1.51 30.40
C LEU A 254 -4.06 0.47 29.48
N THR A 255 -4.13 0.67 28.16
CA THR A 255 -3.46 -0.19 27.19
C THR A 255 -1.94 -0.11 27.32
N SER A 256 -1.40 1.09 27.49
CA SER A 256 0.04 1.30 27.68
C SER A 256 0.56 0.70 28.99
N GLU A 257 -0.20 0.84 30.08
CA GLU A 257 0.11 0.25 31.39
C GLU A 257 0.10 -1.28 31.33
N ARG A 258 -0.93 -1.86 30.69
CA ARG A 258 -1.01 -3.31 30.44
C ARG A 258 0.23 -3.81 29.68
N ASP A 259 0.65 -3.10 28.65
CA ASP A 259 1.80 -3.49 27.83
C ASP A 259 3.14 -3.30 28.57
N GLN A 260 3.22 -2.34 29.49
CA GLN A 260 4.35 -2.20 30.40
C GLN A 260 4.43 -3.35 31.42
N LEU A 261 3.30 -3.72 32.04
CA LEU A 261 3.22 -4.85 32.97
C LEU A 261 3.55 -6.18 32.29
N ARG A 262 3.11 -6.38 31.03
CA ARG A 262 3.51 -7.55 30.23
C ARG A 262 5.03 -7.60 30.03
N ARG A 263 5.65 -6.48 29.67
CA ARG A 263 7.12 -6.39 29.51
C ARG A 263 7.86 -6.64 30.82
N GLN A 264 7.36 -6.17 31.95
CA GLN A 264 7.94 -6.45 33.26
C GLN A 264 7.83 -7.93 33.64
N ARG A 265 6.65 -8.54 33.43
CA ARG A 265 6.45 -9.99 33.62
C ARG A 265 7.43 -10.79 32.75
N ASP A 266 7.55 -10.45 31.48
CA ASP A 266 8.42 -11.19 30.56
C ASP A 266 9.91 -11.04 30.93
N ARG A 267 10.31 -9.90 31.50
CA ARG A 267 11.66 -9.70 32.07
C ARG A 267 11.92 -10.56 33.31
N LEU A 268 10.94 -10.64 34.23
CA LEU A 268 11.06 -11.47 35.44
C LEU A 268 11.08 -12.97 35.11
N LEU A 269 10.32 -13.40 34.10
CA LEU A 269 10.34 -14.80 33.63
C LEU A 269 11.67 -15.16 32.95
N ASN A 270 12.38 -14.20 32.37
CA ASN A 270 13.67 -14.43 31.69
C ASN A 270 14.91 -14.16 32.57
N SER A 271 14.77 -13.71 33.82
CA SER A 271 15.92 -13.41 34.68
C SER A 271 16.61 -14.66 35.26
N GLU A 272 15.98 -15.83 35.21
CA GLU A 272 16.58 -17.09 35.69
C GLU A 272 17.58 -17.75 34.71
N GLN A 273 17.82 -17.17 33.52
CA GLN A 273 18.72 -17.75 32.52
C GLN A 273 20.11 -17.08 32.39
N GLN A 274 20.44 -16.10 33.23
CA GLN A 274 21.76 -15.44 33.21
C GLN A 274 22.53 -15.59 34.53
N SER A 275 22.96 -16.80 34.84
CA SER A 275 24.16 -17.03 35.67
C SER A 275 24.77 -18.39 35.34
N PHE A 276 25.58 -18.46 34.28
CA PHE A 276 26.49 -19.58 34.04
C PHE A 276 27.88 -19.01 33.74
N GLU A 277 28.73 -18.93 34.75
CA GLU A 277 30.17 -18.70 34.57
C GLU A 277 30.87 -20.02 34.21
N PRO A 278 31.65 -20.11 33.12
CA PRO A 278 32.46 -21.27 32.83
C PRO A 278 33.80 -21.19 33.58
N ASN A 279 33.98 -22.11 34.50
CA ASN A 279 35.19 -22.30 35.30
C ASN A 279 36.37 -22.71 34.39
N SER A 280 37.46 -21.93 34.40
CA SER A 280 38.70 -22.24 33.68
C SER A 280 39.70 -22.94 34.61
N PRO A 281 40.37 -24.04 34.20
CA PRO A 281 41.32 -24.74 35.06
C PRO A 281 42.68 -24.04 35.11
N LYS A 282 43.22 -23.86 36.33
CA LYS A 282 44.58 -23.37 36.57
C LYS A 282 45.60 -24.47 36.26
N ILE A 283 46.52 -24.18 35.35
CA ILE A 283 47.74 -24.97 35.12
C ILE A 283 48.82 -24.47 36.09
N ARG A 284 49.28 -25.34 36.98
CA ARG A 284 50.68 -25.43 37.41
C ARG A 284 50.99 -26.86 37.85
#